data_AF-A0A9E4IV01-F1
#
_entry.id   AF-A0A9E4IV01-F1
#
_cell.length_a   1.000
_cell.length_b   1.000
_cell.length_c   1.000
_cell.angle_alpha   90.00
_cell.angle_beta   90.00
_cell.angle_gamma   90.00
#
_symmetry.space_group_name_H-M   'P 1'
#
loop_
_entity.id
_entity.type
_entity.pdbx_description
1 polymer ?
#
loop_
_entity_poly.entity_id
_entity_poly.type
_entity_poly.pdbx_seq_one_letter_code
_entity_poly.pdbx_strand_id
1 'polypeptide(L)'
;MRPSTPTRSTYDLDIPGTKETVISALYPMARAGMVLSFEPHLHSSGRRMCVEALHPSGYQETINCAGYNHIWVNVYFYEDDVTPLLPRGTILKVTAWYDNTAANPRVIDPRNWKGWGSRSFDDMFFLNSRVVWLTDEEYEEEVAARIARAGAPTQDNDN
;
A
#
# COMPACT_ATOMS: atom_id res chain seq x y z
N MET A 1 12.50 -14.85 -33.76
CA MET A 1 11.91 -15.15 -32.43
C MET A 1 12.87 -14.63 -31.37
N ARG A 2 12.48 -13.61 -30.60
CA ARG A 2 13.25 -13.14 -29.44
C ARG A 2 12.64 -13.77 -28.18
N PRO A 3 13.44 -14.33 -27.26
CA PRO A 3 12.94 -15.00 -26.06
C PRO A 3 12.34 -13.99 -25.08
N SER A 4 11.25 -14.39 -24.42
CA SER A 4 10.48 -13.63 -23.44
C SER A 4 11.30 -13.32 -22.18
N THR A 5 11.47 -12.02 -21.90
CA THR A 5 11.96 -11.52 -20.60
C THR A 5 10.84 -11.59 -19.56
N PRO A 6 11.10 -11.92 -18.29
CA PRO A 6 10.07 -11.97 -17.26
C PRO A 6 9.48 -10.58 -17.01
N THR A 7 8.18 -10.51 -16.80
CA THR A 7 7.40 -9.31 -16.50
C THR A 7 7.82 -8.66 -15.17
N ARG A 8 8.69 -7.64 -15.25
CA ARG A 8 8.86 -6.63 -14.19
C ARG A 8 7.85 -5.49 -14.40
N SER A 9 6.63 -5.65 -13.89
CA SER A 9 5.60 -4.59 -13.92
C SER A 9 5.72 -3.66 -12.72
N THR A 10 6.79 -2.86 -12.69
CA THR A 10 6.93 -1.71 -11.76
C THR A 10 7.39 -0.44 -12.46
N TYR A 11 7.59 -0.47 -13.79
CA TYR A 11 8.09 0.65 -14.59
C TYR A 11 7.04 1.30 -15.49
N ASP A 12 5.81 0.78 -15.53
CA ASP A 12 4.75 1.26 -16.42
C ASP A 12 3.82 2.25 -15.69
N LEU A 13 4.42 3.29 -15.12
CA LEU A 13 3.67 4.42 -14.57
C LEU A 13 3.36 5.37 -15.73
N ASP A 14 2.08 5.48 -16.09
CA ASP A 14 1.61 6.34 -17.17
C ASP A 14 0.57 7.33 -16.63
N ILE A 15 0.99 8.58 -16.43
CA ILE A 15 0.11 9.67 -16.01
C ILE A 15 0.10 10.73 -17.12
N PRO A 16 -0.92 10.73 -17.99
CA PRO A 16 -1.04 11.73 -19.03
C PRO A 16 -1.14 13.16 -18.49
N GLY A 17 -0.68 14.10 -19.30
CA GLY A 17 -0.89 15.52 -19.03
C GLY A 17 -2.38 15.87 -18.93
N THR A 18 -2.72 16.80 -18.05
CA THR A 18 -4.04 17.41 -17.90
C THR A 18 -5.17 16.47 -17.47
N LYS A 19 -4.83 15.28 -16.98
CA LYS A 19 -5.79 14.25 -16.57
C LYS A 19 -5.60 13.84 -15.11
N GLU A 20 -6.69 13.34 -14.53
CA GLU A 20 -6.61 12.48 -13.36
C GLU A 20 -6.39 11.03 -13.82
N THR A 21 -5.58 10.29 -13.08
CA THR A 21 -5.24 8.91 -13.40
C THR A 21 -5.33 8.04 -12.15
N VAL A 22 -5.88 6.83 -12.31
CA VAL A 22 -5.92 5.82 -11.25
C VAL A 22 -5.09 4.63 -11.69
N ILE A 23 -4.18 4.18 -10.81
CA ILE A 23 -3.24 3.12 -11.11
C ILE A 23 -3.31 2.10 -9.98
N SER A 24 -3.26 0.83 -10.32
CA SER A 24 -3.22 -0.25 -9.34
C SER A 24 -2.12 -1.25 -9.66
N ALA A 25 -1.53 -1.81 -8.61
CA ALA A 25 -0.58 -2.91 -8.69
C ALA A 25 -1.01 -4.02 -7.72
N LEU A 26 -0.69 -5.26 -8.10
CA LEU A 26 -0.92 -6.44 -7.29
C LEU A 26 0.42 -6.99 -6.81
N TYR A 27 0.51 -7.26 -5.53
CA TYR A 27 1.66 -7.89 -4.90
C TYR A 27 1.23 -9.20 -4.23
N PRO A 28 1.53 -10.37 -4.83
CA PRO A 28 1.26 -11.66 -4.20
C PRO A 28 2.27 -11.93 -3.08
N MET A 29 1.77 -12.18 -1.87
CA MET A 29 2.60 -12.51 -0.71
C MET A 29 3.03 -13.98 -0.74
N ALA A 30 4.32 -14.21 -0.99
CA ALA A 30 4.91 -15.55 -0.99
C ALA A 30 5.03 -16.18 0.42
N ARG A 31 4.86 -15.37 1.47
CA ARG A 31 4.92 -15.74 2.88
C ARG A 31 3.81 -15.02 3.64
N ALA A 32 3.41 -15.57 4.79
CA ALA A 32 2.58 -14.83 5.74
C ALA A 32 3.36 -13.61 6.26
N GLY A 33 2.64 -12.56 6.63
CA GLY A 33 3.29 -11.34 7.12
C GLY A 33 2.37 -10.46 7.95
N MET A 34 3.00 -9.74 8.87
CA MET A 34 2.36 -8.74 9.72
C MET A 34 2.77 -7.34 9.23
N VAL A 35 1.79 -6.55 8.79
CA VAL A 35 2.02 -5.23 8.16
C VAL A 35 2.01 -4.16 9.24
N LEU A 36 3.19 -3.66 9.64
CA LEU A 36 3.33 -2.73 10.78
C LEU A 36 3.00 -1.28 10.47
N SER A 37 3.01 -0.89 9.19
CA SER A 37 2.76 0.49 8.81
C SER A 37 2.18 0.62 7.41
N PHE A 38 1.54 1.75 7.17
CA PHE A 38 1.12 2.23 5.87
C PHE A 38 1.87 3.53 5.57
N GLU A 39 2.72 3.52 4.56
CA GLU A 39 3.43 4.71 4.07
C GLU A 39 3.16 4.85 2.58
N PRO A 40 2.20 5.69 2.17
CA PRO A 40 1.97 5.97 0.77
C PRO A 40 3.10 6.85 0.24
N HIS A 41 3.74 6.41 -0.84
CA HIS A 41 4.83 7.16 -1.46
C HIS A 41 4.53 7.43 -2.93
N LEU A 42 4.12 8.67 -3.19
CA LEU A 42 3.81 9.25 -4.50
C LEU A 42 4.63 10.54 -4.68
N HIS A 43 4.62 11.17 -5.85
CA HIS A 43 5.15 12.53 -6.01
C HIS A 43 4.03 13.57 -6.08
N SER A 44 4.34 14.74 -6.63
CA SER A 44 3.53 15.97 -6.59
C SER A 44 2.13 15.83 -7.15
N SER A 45 1.89 14.92 -8.10
CA SER A 45 0.53 14.69 -8.62
C SER A 45 -0.29 13.72 -7.76
N GLY A 46 0.34 13.00 -6.82
CA GLY A 46 -0.35 12.06 -5.93
C GLY A 46 -1.41 12.73 -5.05
N ARG A 47 -2.56 12.07 -4.91
CA ARG A 47 -3.71 12.56 -4.14
C ARG A 47 -4.20 11.59 -3.08
N ARG A 48 -4.06 10.29 -3.30
CA ARG A 48 -4.57 9.24 -2.42
C ARG A 48 -3.89 7.93 -2.73
N MET A 49 -3.74 7.08 -1.72
CA MET A 49 -3.41 5.68 -1.91
C MET A 49 -4.24 4.83 -0.96
N CYS A 50 -4.71 3.68 -1.44
CA CYS A 50 -5.31 2.64 -0.63
C CYS A 50 -4.51 1.33 -0.81
N VAL A 51 -4.57 0.47 0.20
CA VAL A 51 -4.11 -0.91 0.13
C VAL A 51 -5.25 -1.83 0.58
N GLU A 52 -5.54 -2.83 -0.24
CA GLU A 52 -6.54 -3.87 -0.01
C GLU A 52 -5.82 -5.23 0.09
N ALA A 53 -6.26 -6.09 1.00
CA ALA A 53 -5.82 -7.47 1.12
C ALA A 53 -6.88 -8.39 0.51
N LEU A 54 -6.50 -9.14 -0.52
CA LEU A 54 -7.31 -10.19 -1.13
C LEU A 54 -6.82 -11.53 -0.58
N HIS A 55 -7.55 -12.10 0.36
CA HIS A 55 -7.16 -13.32 1.07
C HIS A 55 -7.33 -14.57 0.18
N PRO A 56 -6.54 -15.63 0.42
CA PRO A 56 -6.69 -16.91 -0.30
C PRO A 56 -8.09 -17.54 -0.18
N SER A 57 -8.81 -17.22 0.91
CA SER A 57 -10.19 -17.65 1.14
C SER A 57 -11.22 -16.98 0.21
N GLY A 58 -10.82 -15.93 -0.51
CA GLY A 58 -11.71 -15.06 -1.28
C GLY A 58 -12.26 -13.87 -0.49
N TYR A 59 -12.01 -13.79 0.82
CA TYR A 59 -12.32 -12.60 1.63
C TYR A 59 -11.45 -11.41 1.19
N GLN A 60 -12.02 -10.21 1.23
CA GLN A 60 -11.33 -8.98 0.86
C GLN A 60 -11.56 -7.92 1.92
N GLU A 61 -10.51 -7.20 2.27
CA GLU A 61 -10.58 -6.08 3.20
C GLU A 61 -9.70 -4.92 2.75
N THR A 62 -10.14 -3.69 3.04
CA THR A 62 -9.28 -2.52 2.93
C THR A 62 -8.45 -2.43 4.19
N ILE A 63 -7.13 -2.54 4.04
CA ILE A 63 -6.18 -2.43 5.15
C ILE A 63 -6.02 -0.96 5.56
N ASN A 64 -5.82 -0.08 4.58
CA ASN A 64 -5.74 1.35 4.84
C ASN A 64 -6.08 2.15 3.59
N CYS A 65 -6.52 3.38 3.81
CA CYS A 65 -6.57 4.35 2.75
C CYS A 65 -6.46 5.78 3.28
N ALA A 66 -5.54 6.55 2.72
CA ALA A 66 -5.34 7.94 3.11
C ALA A 66 -5.22 8.86 1.89
N GLY A 67 -5.64 10.12 2.10
CA GLY A 67 -5.23 11.22 1.24
C GLY A 67 -3.71 11.39 1.30
N TYR A 68 -3.15 11.89 0.20
CA TYR A 68 -1.72 12.07 0.03
C TYR A 68 -1.41 13.53 -0.33
N ASN A 69 -0.46 14.11 0.39
CA ASN A 69 0.12 15.41 0.08
C ASN A 69 1.64 15.28 0.04
N HIS A 70 2.25 15.43 -1.14
CA HIS A 70 3.71 15.31 -1.30
C HIS A 70 4.52 16.30 -0.44
N ILE A 71 3.93 17.41 -0.01
CA ILE A 71 4.57 18.37 0.90
C ILE A 71 4.59 17.83 2.35
N TRP A 72 3.68 16.92 2.69
CA TRP A 72 3.53 16.34 4.02
C TRP A 72 3.30 14.83 3.93
N VAL A 73 4.41 14.09 3.86
CA VAL A 73 4.41 12.62 3.76
C VAL A 73 4.36 12.02 5.17
N ASN A 74 3.33 11.20 5.41
CA ASN A 74 3.10 10.56 6.70
C ASN A 74 3.36 9.05 6.63
N VAL A 75 3.85 8.51 7.74
CA VAL A 75 3.86 7.08 8.02
C VAL A 75 2.80 6.81 9.08
N TYR A 76 1.87 5.90 8.79
CA TYR A 76 0.84 5.48 9.74
C TYR A 76 1.25 4.13 10.31
N PHE A 77 1.57 4.08 11.60
CA PHE A 77 1.84 2.83 12.31
C PHE A 77 0.53 2.25 12.84
N TYR A 78 0.39 0.93 12.80
CA TYR A 78 -0.73 0.25 13.46
C TYR A 78 -0.37 -0.04 14.90
N GLU A 79 -1.38 -0.03 15.77
CA GLU A 79 -1.26 -0.57 17.12
C GLU A 79 -1.19 -2.10 17.07
N ASP A 80 -0.53 -2.71 18.07
CA ASP A 80 -0.20 -4.14 18.07
C ASP A 80 -1.42 -5.07 17.92
N ASP A 81 -2.57 -4.66 18.45
CA ASP A 81 -3.81 -5.46 18.47
C ASP A 81 -4.60 -5.41 17.15
N VAL A 82 -4.43 -4.34 16.35
CA VAL A 82 -5.12 -4.13 15.08
C VAL A 82 -4.20 -4.20 13.86
N THR A 83 -2.92 -4.47 14.07
CA THR A 83 -1.94 -4.62 12.99
C THR A 83 -2.36 -5.74 12.05
N PRO A 84 -2.49 -5.50 10.73
CA PRO A 84 -2.88 -6.54 9.77
C PRO A 84 -1.96 -7.76 9.79
N LEU A 85 -2.55 -8.92 10.06
CA LEU A 85 -1.87 -10.21 10.03
C LEU A 85 -2.42 -11.01 8.85
N LEU A 86 -1.59 -11.20 7.83
CA LEU A 86 -2.03 -11.70 6.53
C LEU A 86 -1.40 -13.05 6.22
N PRO A 87 -2.19 -14.07 5.85
CA PRO A 87 -1.65 -15.39 5.52
C PRO A 87 -0.87 -15.36 4.20
N ARG A 88 -0.04 -16.39 4.01
CA ARG A 88 0.60 -16.68 2.71
C ARG A 88 -0.46 -16.76 1.61
N GLY A 89 -0.12 -16.24 0.43
CA GLY A 89 -1.01 -16.26 -0.74
C GLY A 89 -1.98 -15.08 -0.79
N THR A 90 -2.02 -14.23 0.24
CA THR A 90 -2.72 -12.94 0.19
C THR A 90 -2.15 -12.10 -0.97
N ILE A 91 -3.03 -11.48 -1.75
CA ILE A 91 -2.63 -10.50 -2.75
C ILE A 91 -2.92 -9.12 -2.20
N LEU A 92 -1.87 -8.31 -2.04
CA LEU A 92 -2.02 -6.90 -1.73
C LEU A 92 -2.31 -6.15 -3.03
N LYS A 93 -3.49 -5.54 -3.12
CA LYS A 93 -3.83 -4.61 -4.18
C LYS A 93 -3.59 -3.19 -3.68
N VAL A 94 -2.61 -2.53 -4.26
CA VAL A 94 -2.33 -1.12 -3.98
C VAL A 94 -2.97 -0.31 -5.10
N THR A 95 -3.71 0.73 -4.75
CA THR A 95 -4.30 1.67 -5.72
C THR A 95 -3.90 3.09 -5.36
N ALA A 96 -3.43 3.85 -6.34
CA ALA A 96 -3.11 5.27 -6.20
C ALA A 96 -3.92 6.12 -7.19
N TRP A 97 -4.23 7.33 -6.75
CA TRP A 97 -4.90 8.36 -7.53
C TRP A 97 -3.95 9.55 -7.72
N TYR A 98 -3.85 10.00 -8.96
CA TYR A 98 -3.05 11.13 -9.37
C TYR A 98 -3.95 12.20 -9.98
N ASP A 99 -3.63 13.46 -9.70
CA ASP A 99 -4.22 14.65 -10.30
C ASP A 99 -3.10 15.45 -10.97
N ASN A 100 -2.97 15.26 -12.29
CA ASN A 100 -2.03 15.99 -13.15
C ASN A 100 -2.75 17.11 -13.92
N THR A 101 -3.88 17.60 -13.40
CA THR A 101 -4.65 18.71 -13.99
C THR A 101 -4.13 20.07 -13.53
N ALA A 102 -4.55 21.13 -14.23
CA ALA A 102 -4.23 22.50 -13.85
C ALA A 102 -4.85 22.94 -12.51
N ALA A 103 -5.77 22.16 -11.94
CA ALA A 103 -6.38 22.44 -10.64
C ALA A 103 -5.48 22.04 -9.47
N ASN A 104 -4.48 21.16 -9.67
CA ASN A 104 -3.53 20.77 -8.64
C ASN A 104 -2.33 21.73 -8.60
N PRO A 105 -2.25 22.65 -7.61
CA PRO A 105 -1.18 23.66 -7.57
C PRO A 105 0.20 23.06 -7.27
N ARG A 106 0.28 21.77 -6.91
CA ARG A 106 1.53 21.05 -6.66
C ARG A 106 2.23 20.64 -7.96
N VAL A 107 1.51 20.60 -9.08
CA VAL A 107 2.07 20.23 -10.39
C VAL A 107 2.52 21.48 -11.13
N ILE A 108 3.82 21.55 -11.44
CA ILE A 108 4.45 22.72 -12.07
C ILE A 108 3.93 22.98 -13.49
N ASP A 109 3.86 21.93 -14.32
CA ASP A 109 3.28 22.00 -15.66
C ASP A 109 2.38 20.79 -15.89
N PRO A 110 1.04 20.95 -15.83
CA PRO A 110 0.10 19.85 -15.97
C PRO A 110 0.08 19.28 -17.39
N ARG A 111 0.64 19.96 -18.40
CA ARG A 111 0.70 19.43 -19.77
C ARG A 111 1.75 18.33 -19.91
N ASN A 112 2.70 18.28 -18.98
CA ASN A 112 3.74 17.27 -19.01
C ASN A 112 3.18 15.91 -18.63
N TRP A 113 3.47 14.94 -19.49
CA TRP A 113 3.31 13.54 -19.17
C TRP A 113 4.27 13.15 -18.06
N LYS A 114 3.81 12.38 -17.07
CA LYS A 114 4.64 11.89 -15.98
C LYS A 114 4.74 10.38 -16.03
N GLY A 115 5.98 9.91 -15.93
CA GLY A 115 6.31 8.50 -15.78
C GLY A 115 7.00 8.22 -14.47
N TRP A 116 7.40 6.97 -14.30
CA TRP A 116 8.17 6.56 -13.13
C TRP A 116 9.55 7.23 -13.15
N GLY A 117 9.93 7.85 -12.04
CA GLY A 117 11.28 8.39 -11.88
C GLY A 117 11.46 9.13 -10.56
N SER A 118 12.72 9.48 -10.26
CA SER A 118 13.10 10.14 -9.02
C SER A 118 13.20 11.66 -9.10
N ARG A 119 12.97 12.24 -10.27
CA ARG A 119 13.02 13.69 -10.46
C ARG A 119 11.70 14.30 -9.99
N SER A 120 11.73 15.57 -9.59
CA SER A 120 10.54 16.29 -9.07
C SER A 120 9.40 16.44 -10.08
N PHE A 121 9.69 16.26 -11.37
CA PHE A 121 8.70 16.28 -12.46
C PHE A 121 8.31 14.88 -12.96
N ASP A 122 8.97 13.83 -12.47
CA ASP A 122 8.48 12.45 -12.59
C ASP A 122 7.53 12.14 -11.43
N ASP A 123 6.91 10.98 -11.46
CA ASP A 123 6.11 10.47 -10.34
C ASP A 123 6.57 9.08 -9.87
N MET A 124 6.04 8.65 -8.72
CA MET A 124 6.34 7.34 -8.13
C MET A 124 5.07 6.67 -7.65
N PHE A 125 5.12 5.33 -7.58
CA PHE A 125 4.05 4.52 -7.02
C PHE A 125 4.63 3.45 -6.10
N PHE A 126 4.79 3.76 -4.82
CA PHE A 126 5.34 2.85 -3.84
C PHE A 126 4.50 2.79 -2.56
N LEU A 127 4.29 1.58 -2.06
CA LEU A 127 3.81 1.35 -0.70
C LEU A 127 5.03 0.98 0.16
N ASN A 128 5.53 1.93 0.95
CA ASN A 128 6.72 1.77 1.79
C ASN A 128 6.38 1.14 3.16
N SER A 129 5.48 0.17 3.17
CA SER A 129 5.06 -0.51 4.40
C SER A 129 6.19 -1.34 5.00
N ARG A 130 6.39 -1.20 6.31
CA ARG A 130 7.18 -2.17 7.09
C ARG A 130 6.37 -3.44 7.28
N VAL A 131 6.97 -4.58 6.95
CA VAL A 131 6.35 -5.91 7.09
C VAL A 131 7.31 -6.83 7.83
N VAL A 132 6.80 -7.51 8.86
CA VAL A 132 7.49 -8.65 9.49
C VAL A 132 7.02 -9.90 8.77
N TRP A 133 7.94 -10.61 8.13
CA TRP A 133 7.64 -11.84 7.41
C TRP A 133 7.72 -13.04 8.33
N LEU A 134 6.65 -13.82 8.35
CA LEU A 134 6.49 -14.97 9.23
C LEU A 134 6.70 -16.27 8.44
N THR A 135 7.05 -17.33 9.15
CA THR A 135 6.81 -18.71 8.76
C THR A 135 5.34 -19.06 8.95
N ASP A 136 4.89 -20.23 8.46
CA ASP A 136 3.49 -20.64 8.65
C ASP A 136 3.21 -20.96 10.13
N GLU A 137 4.19 -21.55 10.84
CA GLU A 137 4.11 -21.83 12.28
C GLU A 137 4.00 -20.53 13.10
N GLU A 138 4.89 -19.56 12.89
CA GLU A 138 4.81 -18.25 13.56
C GLU A 138 3.49 -17.51 13.28
N TYR A 139 2.94 -17.67 12.08
CA TYR A 139 1.63 -17.11 11.76
C TYR A 139 0.51 -17.77 12.56
N GLU A 140 0.50 -19.10 12.65
CA GLU A 140 -0.49 -19.86 13.44
C GLU A 140 -0.40 -19.51 14.94
N GLU A 141 0.81 -19.36 15.47
CA GLU A 141 1.05 -18.92 16.84
C GLU A 141 0.48 -17.51 17.10
N GLU A 142 0.72 -16.55 16.21
CA GLU A 142 0.22 -15.19 16.36
C GLU A 142 -1.32 -15.13 16.23
N VAL A 143 -1.91 -15.92 15.33
CA VAL A 143 -3.37 -16.07 15.24
C VAL A 143 -3.94 -16.61 16.55
N ALA A 144 -3.36 -17.69 17.09
CA ALA A 144 -3.80 -18.28 18.35
C ALA A 144 -3.66 -17.28 19.52
N ALA A 145 -2.56 -16.53 19.56
CA ALA A 145 -2.32 -15.51 20.56
C ALA A 145 -3.33 -14.37 20.49
N ARG A 146 -3.70 -13.91 19.29
CA ARG A 146 -4.76 -12.89 19.09
C ARG A 146 -6.13 -13.36 19.55
N ILE A 147 -6.50 -14.60 19.23
CA ILE A 147 -7.76 -15.20 19.69
C ILE A 147 -7.79 -15.27 21.21
N ALA A 148 -6.69 -15.69 21.85
CA ALA A 148 -6.58 -15.75 23.30
C ALA A 148 -6.69 -14.37 23.95
N ARG A 149 -6.04 -13.34 23.39
CA ARG A 149 -6.14 -11.94 23.86
C ARG A 149 -7.55 -11.37 23.72
N ALA A 150 -8.21 -11.60 22.59
CA ALA A 150 -9.58 -11.13 22.34
C ALA A 150 -10.62 -11.80 23.26
N GLY A 151 -10.34 -13.02 23.74
CA GLY A 151 -11.19 -13.73 24.70
C GLY A 151 -10.90 -13.42 26.18
N ALA A 152 -9.83 -12.67 26.48
CA ALA A 152 -9.49 -12.29 27.85
C ALA A 152 -10.37 -11.11 28.31
N PRO A 153 -10.89 -11.11 29.55
CA PRO A 153 -11.65 -9.98 30.07
C PRO A 153 -10.75 -8.73 30.10
N THR A 154 -11.26 -7.60 29.61
CA THR A 154 -10.59 -6.30 29.72
C THR A 154 -10.34 -6.02 31.20
N GLN A 155 -9.08 -5.87 31.59
CA GLN A 155 -8.74 -5.30 32.89
C GLN A 155 -9.05 -3.80 32.81
N ASP A 156 -10.26 -3.43 33.21
CA ASP A 156 -10.61 -2.04 33.50
C ASP A 156 -9.77 -1.58 34.70
N ASN A 157 -8.61 -1.02 34.39
CA ASN A 157 -7.77 -0.33 35.38
C ASN A 157 -8.19 1.14 35.39
N ASP A 158 -9.38 1.40 35.92
CA ASP A 158 -9.81 2.76 36.28
C ASP A 158 -8.93 3.27 37.44
N ASN A 159 -8.15 4.33 37.19
CA ASN A 159 -7.46 5.10 38.21
C ASN A 159 -7.59 6.60 37.93
#